data_AF-A0A653T7H3-F1
#
_entry.id   AF-A0A653T7H3-F1
#
_cell.length_a   1.000
_cell.length_b   1.000
_cell.length_c   1.000
_cell.angle_alpha   90.00
_cell.angle_beta   90.00
_cell.angle_gamma   90.00
#
_symmetry.space_group_name_H-M   'P 1'
#
loop_
_entity.id
_entity.type
_entity.pdbx_description
1 polymer ?
#
loop_
_entity_poly.entity_id
_entity_poly.type
_entity_poly.pdbx_seq_one_letter_code
_entity_poly.pdbx_strand_id
1 'polypeptide(L)'
;MKKMVFILVLLISYQDLYSQKEIVGKVAFYKSIESNWKVLESFPDQTIESLTNRVHSIKIVQNNHISEFETDSTGIFKFKTKGNDSIRIYINHSFPLFKEEFEYDLSQIKDTLHLKISDKKLCIYRDSINEPQFYTQYKEEQAELDFQNGNKRLLAIAVDWPKEDIIKRFKEIENEYGIKYDYFFEPTREKIRIMYRYNQVMKKLLGINKSEW
;
A
#
# COMPACT_ATOMS: atom_id res chain seq x y z
N MET A 1 14.60 59.76 4.65
CA MET A 1 13.86 58.70 5.41
C MET A 1 12.74 58.03 4.61
N LYS A 2 11.71 58.74 4.11
CA LYS A 2 10.55 58.11 3.42
C LYS A 2 10.89 57.19 2.23
N LYS A 3 11.88 57.55 1.39
CA LYS A 3 12.35 56.71 0.26
C LYS A 3 13.06 55.42 0.71
N MET A 4 13.78 55.46 1.83
CA MET A 4 14.50 54.30 2.37
C MET A 4 13.53 53.27 2.96
N VAL A 5 12.47 53.74 3.63
CA VAL A 5 11.38 52.90 4.14
C VAL A 5 10.64 52.22 2.97
N PHE A 6 10.40 52.95 1.86
CA PHE A 6 9.73 52.39 0.68
C PHE A 6 10.56 51.28 0.01
N ILE A 7 11.88 51.46 -0.08
CA ILE A 7 12.80 50.44 -0.62
C ILE A 7 12.88 49.22 0.31
N LEU A 8 12.87 49.41 1.63
CA LEU A 8 12.87 48.31 2.60
C LEU A 8 11.58 47.49 2.51
N VAL A 9 10.42 48.14 2.41
CA VAL A 9 9.11 47.47 2.27
C VAL A 9 9.04 46.70 0.95
N LEU A 10 9.57 47.25 -0.14
CA LEU A 10 9.72 46.54 -1.42
C LEU A 10 10.64 45.31 -1.28
N LEU A 11 11.81 45.45 -0.66
CA LEU A 11 12.76 44.33 -0.48
C LEU A 11 12.17 43.21 0.38
N ILE A 12 11.45 43.53 1.46
CA ILE A 12 10.79 42.54 2.32
C ILE A 12 9.68 41.81 1.56
N SER A 13 8.86 42.52 0.79
CA SER A 13 7.79 41.91 -0.02
C SER A 13 8.31 41.08 -1.20
N TYR A 14 9.49 41.42 -1.74
CA TYR A 14 10.18 40.57 -2.73
C TYR A 14 10.73 39.28 -2.10
N GLN A 15 11.24 39.31 -0.86
CA GLN A 15 11.70 38.09 -0.18
C GLN A 15 10.57 37.08 0.05
N ASP A 16 9.37 37.54 0.42
CA ASP A 16 8.19 36.69 0.61
C ASP A 16 7.70 36.02 -0.69
N LEU A 17 7.89 36.67 -1.84
CA LEU A 17 7.57 36.11 -3.16
C LEU A 17 8.59 35.06 -3.62
N TYR A 18 9.88 35.24 -3.30
CA TYR A 18 10.95 34.30 -3.62
C TYR A 18 11.04 33.10 -2.65
N SER A 19 10.37 33.14 -1.50
CA SER A 19 10.34 32.05 -0.52
C SER A 19 9.38 30.90 -0.88
N GLN A 20 8.59 31.01 -1.96
CA GLN A 20 7.63 29.97 -2.35
C GLN A 20 8.32 28.91 -3.23
N LYS A 21 8.54 27.73 -2.67
CA LYS A 21 9.04 26.57 -3.41
C LYS A 21 7.87 25.89 -4.15
N GLU A 22 7.98 25.76 -5.47
CA GLU A 22 7.08 24.89 -6.25
C GLU A 22 7.56 23.45 -6.09
N ILE A 23 6.67 22.56 -5.67
CA ILE A 23 6.90 21.12 -5.57
C ILE A 23 6.08 20.44 -6.65
N VAL A 24 6.72 19.51 -7.37
CA VAL A 24 6.05 18.62 -8.32
C VAL A 24 5.78 17.29 -7.64
N GLY A 25 4.54 16.81 -7.66
CA GLY A 25 4.17 15.50 -7.17
C GLY A 25 3.76 14.58 -8.31
N LYS A 26 4.09 13.29 -8.22
CA LYS A 26 3.61 12.24 -9.11
C LYS A 26 2.99 11.12 -8.31
N VAL A 27 1.71 10.85 -8.56
CA VAL A 27 1.02 9.66 -8.06
C VAL A 27 1.31 8.49 -8.99
N ALA A 28 1.69 7.34 -8.43
CA ALA A 28 1.92 6.13 -9.21
C ALA A 28 1.45 4.90 -8.44
N PHE A 29 0.72 4.02 -9.12
CA PHE A 29 0.31 2.73 -8.57
C PHE A 29 1.38 1.67 -8.82
N TYR A 30 1.51 0.71 -7.90
CA TYR A 30 2.39 -0.45 -8.06
C TYR A 30 1.74 -1.73 -7.56
N LYS A 31 2.23 -2.88 -8.05
CA LYS A 31 1.74 -4.21 -7.66
C LYS A 31 2.15 -4.53 -6.22
N SER A 32 1.19 -4.90 -5.41
CA SER A 32 1.40 -5.27 -4.00
C SER A 32 2.09 -6.61 -3.81
N ILE A 33 1.91 -7.53 -4.76
CA ILE A 33 2.49 -8.88 -4.70
C ILE A 33 3.29 -9.11 -5.97
N GLU A 34 4.61 -8.95 -5.85
CA GLU A 34 5.58 -9.37 -6.86
C GLU A 34 6.14 -10.72 -6.42
N SER A 35 5.65 -11.79 -7.04
CA SER A 35 6.12 -13.15 -6.80
C SER A 35 6.42 -13.82 -8.13
N ASN A 36 7.39 -14.75 -8.13
CA ASN A 36 7.62 -15.64 -9.26
C ASN A 36 6.36 -16.48 -9.59
N TRP A 37 5.45 -16.62 -8.63
CA TRP A 37 4.18 -17.29 -8.78
C TRP A 37 3.14 -16.32 -9.37
N LYS A 38 2.93 -16.38 -10.69
CA LYS A 38 1.95 -15.55 -11.41
C LYS A 38 0.53 -15.60 -10.82
N VAL A 39 0.17 -16.71 -10.17
CA VAL A 39 -1.13 -16.87 -9.51
C VAL A 39 -1.34 -15.85 -8.38
N LEU A 40 -0.25 -15.42 -7.72
CA LEU A 40 -0.25 -14.46 -6.62
C LEU A 40 -0.26 -13.00 -7.08
N GLU A 41 0.00 -12.73 -8.35
CA GLU A 41 -0.04 -11.36 -8.87
C GLU A 41 -1.41 -10.72 -8.61
N SER A 42 -1.39 -9.46 -8.17
CA SER A 42 -2.56 -8.69 -7.82
C SER A 42 -3.38 -8.28 -9.06
N PHE A 43 -2.86 -7.33 -9.85
CA PHE A 43 -3.47 -6.90 -11.11
C PHE A 43 -2.45 -6.94 -12.26
N PRO A 44 -2.90 -7.11 -13.52
CA PRO A 44 -2.05 -6.99 -14.70
C PRO A 44 -1.41 -5.60 -14.82
N ASP A 45 -0.25 -5.50 -15.49
CA ASP A 45 0.47 -4.23 -15.68
C ASP A 45 -0.40 -3.14 -16.34
N GLN A 46 -1.21 -3.52 -17.33
CA GLN A 46 -2.15 -2.60 -17.99
C GLN A 46 -3.15 -1.96 -17.00
N THR A 47 -3.58 -2.70 -15.99
CA THR A 47 -4.46 -2.16 -14.95
C THR A 47 -3.70 -1.21 -14.03
N ILE A 48 -2.46 -1.51 -13.67
CA ILE A 48 -1.61 -0.63 -12.87
C ILE A 48 -1.31 0.69 -13.60
N GLU A 49 -1.02 0.59 -14.90
CA GLU A 49 -0.82 1.75 -15.76
C GLU A 49 -2.09 2.61 -15.86
N SER A 50 -3.25 1.98 -16.09
CA SER A 50 -4.55 2.67 -16.08
C SER A 50 -4.84 3.36 -14.75
N LEU A 51 -4.53 2.71 -13.62
CA LEU A 51 -4.68 3.30 -12.29
C LEU A 51 -3.71 4.46 -12.04
N THR A 52 -2.55 4.46 -12.67
CA THR A 52 -1.53 5.53 -12.59
C THR A 52 -1.89 6.73 -13.47
N ASN A 53 -2.45 6.49 -14.65
CA ASN A 53 -2.76 7.54 -15.64
C ASN A 53 -4.16 8.17 -15.45
N ARG A 54 -4.88 7.84 -14.39
CA ARG A 54 -6.17 8.47 -14.10
C ARG A 54 -5.97 9.79 -13.36
N VAL A 55 -6.97 10.66 -13.46
CA VAL A 55 -7.04 11.87 -12.64
C VAL A 55 -7.28 11.47 -11.18
N HIS A 56 -6.45 12.00 -10.28
CA HIS A 56 -6.55 11.78 -8.84
C HIS A 56 -6.89 13.08 -8.13
N SER A 57 -7.77 13.02 -7.12
CA SER A 57 -7.98 14.16 -6.23
C SER A 57 -6.86 14.24 -5.19
N ILE A 58 -6.34 15.44 -4.99
CA ILE A 58 -5.24 15.76 -4.11
C ILE A 58 -5.72 16.77 -3.09
N LYS A 59 -5.51 16.49 -1.81
CA LYS A 59 -5.70 17.43 -0.72
C LYS A 59 -4.39 17.58 0.03
N ILE A 60 -3.88 18.81 0.11
CA ILE A 60 -2.66 19.13 0.85
C ILE A 60 -3.05 19.94 2.07
N VAL A 61 -2.53 19.51 3.23
CA VAL A 61 -2.64 20.22 4.50
C VAL A 61 -1.24 20.63 4.93
N GLN A 62 -1.04 21.93 5.10
CA GLN A 62 0.20 22.51 5.62
C GLN A 62 -0.17 23.59 6.64
N ASN A 63 0.22 23.40 7.90
CA ASN A 63 -0.23 24.25 9.01
C ASN A 63 -1.77 24.41 9.01
N ASN A 64 -2.27 25.65 8.95
CA ASN A 64 -3.70 25.98 8.88
C ASN A 64 -4.20 26.18 7.43
N HIS A 65 -3.38 25.86 6.43
CA HIS A 65 -3.76 25.98 5.03
C HIS A 65 -4.13 24.61 4.45
N ILE A 66 -5.26 24.58 3.75
CA ILE A 66 -5.76 23.42 3.01
C ILE A 66 -5.90 23.83 1.55
N SER A 67 -5.35 23.03 0.65
CA SER A 67 -5.55 23.18 -0.79
C SER A 67 -6.04 21.88 -1.38
N GLU A 68 -7.04 21.95 -2.27
CA GLU A 68 -7.63 20.80 -2.95
C GLU A 68 -7.61 21.05 -4.46
N PHE A 69 -7.17 20.05 -5.23
CA PHE A 69 -7.08 20.09 -6.69
C PHE A 69 -6.92 18.67 -7.24
N GLU A 70 -6.77 18.53 -8.55
CA GLU A 70 -6.62 17.24 -9.22
C GLU A 70 -5.28 17.12 -9.94
N THR A 71 -4.82 15.89 -10.18
CA THR A 71 -3.68 15.63 -11.07
C THR A 71 -4.08 15.82 -12.53
N ASP A 72 -3.07 15.93 -13.41
CA ASP A 72 -3.29 15.70 -14.83
C ASP A 72 -3.51 14.20 -15.14
N SER A 73 -3.71 13.88 -16.43
CA SER A 73 -3.89 12.52 -16.94
C SER A 73 -2.62 11.65 -16.91
N THR A 74 -1.52 12.16 -16.36
CA THR A 74 -0.28 11.39 -16.13
C THR A 74 -0.02 11.17 -14.63
N GLY A 75 -0.96 11.59 -13.78
CA GLY A 75 -0.85 11.52 -12.33
C GLY A 75 0.06 12.59 -11.73
N ILE A 76 0.44 13.62 -12.50
CA ILE A 76 1.32 14.70 -12.05
C ILE A 76 0.50 15.87 -11.52
N PHE A 77 0.98 16.50 -10.46
CA PHE A 77 0.43 17.74 -9.93
C PHE A 77 1.53 18.67 -9.43
N LYS A 78 1.17 19.92 -9.21
CA LYS A 78 2.08 20.95 -8.69
C LYS A 78 1.40 21.74 -7.59
N PHE A 79 2.17 22.09 -6.58
CA PHE A 79 1.70 22.99 -5.53
C PHE A 79 2.83 23.87 -5.02
N LYS A 80 2.45 25.01 -4.45
CA LYS A 80 3.37 25.91 -3.78
C LYS A 80 3.27 25.70 -2.29
N THR A 81 4.42 25.63 -1.64
CA THR A 81 4.50 25.54 -0.19
C THR A 81 4.99 26.86 0.41
N LYS A 82 4.51 27.18 1.61
CA LYS A 82 4.94 28.34 2.40
C LYS A 82 5.51 27.86 3.73
N GLY A 83 6.73 28.27 4.05
CA GLY A 83 7.39 27.93 5.31
C GLY A 83 8.21 26.63 5.23
N ASN A 84 8.63 26.13 6.40
CA ASN A 84 9.46 24.92 6.57
C ASN A 84 8.74 23.79 7.30
N ASP A 85 7.44 23.93 7.55
CA ASP A 85 6.64 22.96 8.29
C ASP A 85 6.29 21.72 7.47
N SER A 86 5.99 20.60 8.15
CA SER A 86 5.61 19.37 7.49
C SER A 86 4.35 19.54 6.62
N ILE A 87 4.28 18.73 5.58
CA ILE A 87 3.15 18.68 4.67
C ILE A 87 2.48 17.30 4.76
N ARG A 88 1.15 17.30 4.78
CA ARG A 88 0.34 16.09 4.61
C ARG A 88 -0.38 16.13 3.28
N ILE A 89 -0.23 15.07 2.52
CA ILE A 89 -0.83 14.91 1.20
C ILE A 89 -1.78 13.72 1.24
N TYR A 90 -3.06 13.99 1.01
CA TYR A 90 -4.11 13.01 0.89
C TYR A 90 -4.44 12.82 -0.60
N ILE A 91 -4.40 11.57 -1.05
CA ILE A 91 -4.74 11.17 -2.41
C ILE A 91 -6.09 10.48 -2.39
N ASN A 92 -7.00 10.85 -3.30
CA ASN A 92 -8.36 10.30 -3.44
C ASN A 92 -9.11 10.22 -2.12
N HIS A 93 -9.04 11.26 -1.29
CA HIS A 93 -9.49 11.22 0.10
C HIS A 93 -10.96 10.81 0.29
N SER A 94 -11.80 11.06 -0.73
CA SER A 94 -13.23 10.73 -0.76
C SER A 94 -13.52 9.28 -1.18
N PHE A 95 -12.52 8.53 -1.67
CA PHE A 95 -12.68 7.17 -2.18
C PHE A 95 -11.85 6.16 -1.35
N PRO A 96 -12.47 5.43 -0.40
CA PRO A 96 -11.77 4.60 0.57
C PRO A 96 -10.76 3.60 -0.01
N LEU A 97 -11.09 2.99 -1.15
CA LEU A 97 -10.23 1.98 -1.80
C LEU A 97 -8.96 2.55 -2.44
N PHE A 98 -8.98 3.85 -2.75
CA PHE A 98 -7.88 4.55 -3.42
C PHE A 98 -7.22 5.60 -2.54
N LYS A 99 -7.72 5.75 -1.31
CA LYS A 99 -7.22 6.73 -0.35
C LYS A 99 -5.83 6.33 0.12
N GLU A 100 -4.90 7.27 -0.01
CA GLU A 100 -3.63 7.24 0.73
C GLU A 100 -3.26 8.58 1.32
N GLU A 101 -2.44 8.52 2.36
CA GLU A 101 -1.90 9.66 3.08
C GLU A 101 -0.37 9.56 3.11
N PHE A 102 0.28 10.68 2.83
CA PHE A 102 1.72 10.82 2.91
C PHE A 102 2.06 12.04 3.75
N GLU A 103 3.00 11.89 4.68
CA GLU A 103 3.51 12.99 5.51
C GLU A 103 5.00 13.15 5.22
N TYR A 104 5.42 14.39 4.95
CA TYR A 104 6.81 14.73 4.65
C TYR A 104 7.23 15.96 5.43
N ASP A 105 8.45 15.93 5.96
CA ASP A 105 9.14 17.16 6.34
C ASP A 105 9.61 17.86 5.06
N LEU A 106 9.38 19.17 4.93
CA LEU A 106 9.79 19.92 3.75
C LEU A 106 11.30 19.83 3.46
N SER A 107 12.12 19.66 4.51
CA SER A 107 13.57 19.46 4.40
C SER A 107 13.94 18.20 3.60
N GLN A 108 13.06 17.21 3.55
CA GLN A 108 13.26 15.96 2.80
C GLN A 108 12.91 16.12 1.31
N ILE A 109 12.23 17.21 0.94
CA ILE A 109 11.69 17.41 -0.40
C ILE A 109 12.67 18.23 -1.23
N LYS A 110 13.38 17.55 -2.12
CA LYS A 110 14.33 18.19 -3.03
C LYS A 110 13.62 18.99 -4.10
N ASP A 111 12.81 18.35 -4.96
CA ASP A 111 12.01 19.03 -6.01
C ASP A 111 10.78 18.22 -6.44
N THR A 112 10.87 16.88 -6.39
CA THR A 112 9.80 15.98 -6.84
C THR A 112 9.43 14.96 -5.78
N LEU A 113 8.12 14.81 -5.53
CA LEU A 113 7.54 13.79 -4.67
C LEU A 113 7.00 12.63 -5.51
N HIS A 114 7.41 11.41 -5.17
CA HIS A 114 6.88 10.19 -5.77
C HIS A 114 5.94 9.51 -4.78
N LEU A 115 4.64 9.71 -4.98
CA LEU A 115 3.58 9.19 -4.13
C LEU A 115 3.18 7.80 -4.64
N LYS A 116 3.86 6.78 -4.13
CA LYS A 116 3.63 5.39 -4.53
C LYS A 116 2.46 4.80 -3.75
N ILE A 117 1.43 4.36 -4.47
CA ILE A 117 0.23 3.73 -3.91
C ILE A 117 0.21 2.25 -4.28
N SER A 118 0.10 1.38 -3.28
CA SER A 118 -0.03 -0.04 -3.52
C SER A 118 -1.44 -0.40 -4.00
N ASP A 119 -1.56 -1.30 -4.96
CA ASP A 119 -2.86 -1.87 -5.34
C ASP A 119 -3.43 -2.87 -4.31
N LYS A 120 -2.75 -3.10 -3.17
CA LYS A 120 -3.12 -4.12 -2.17
C LYS A 120 -4.58 -4.01 -1.74
N LYS A 121 -5.03 -2.81 -1.37
CA LYS A 121 -6.42 -2.54 -0.92
C LYS A 121 -7.45 -2.96 -1.98
N LEU A 122 -7.17 -2.66 -3.26
CA LEU A 122 -8.03 -3.03 -4.38
C LEU A 122 -8.03 -4.53 -4.62
N CYS A 123 -6.87 -5.18 -4.54
CA CYS A 123 -6.75 -6.62 -4.74
C CYS A 123 -7.52 -7.38 -3.65
N ILE A 124 -7.38 -6.95 -2.39
CA ILE A 124 -8.12 -7.49 -1.26
C ILE A 124 -9.62 -7.30 -1.45
N TYR A 125 -10.06 -6.10 -1.82
CA TYR A 125 -11.47 -5.81 -2.06
C TYR A 125 -12.06 -6.69 -3.17
N ARG A 126 -11.36 -6.81 -4.31
CA ARG A 126 -11.76 -7.70 -5.41
C ARG A 126 -11.87 -9.15 -4.94
N ASP A 127 -10.87 -9.65 -4.23
CA ASP A 127 -10.87 -11.02 -3.71
C ASP A 127 -12.04 -11.24 -2.73
N SER A 128 -12.40 -10.23 -1.93
CA SER A 128 -13.54 -10.30 -0.99
C SER A 128 -14.91 -10.33 -1.66
N ILE A 129 -15.05 -9.73 -2.85
CA ILE A 129 -16.28 -9.79 -3.65
C ILE A 129 -16.39 -11.15 -4.33
N ASN A 130 -15.28 -11.65 -4.89
CA ASN A 130 -15.27 -12.88 -5.67
C ASN A 130 -15.35 -14.14 -4.79
N GLU A 131 -14.80 -14.09 -3.57
CA GLU A 131 -14.74 -15.23 -2.65
C GLU A 131 -15.20 -14.84 -1.22
N PRO A 132 -16.44 -14.35 -1.03
CA PRO A 132 -16.85 -13.67 0.21
C PRO A 132 -16.82 -14.58 1.45
N GLN A 133 -17.27 -15.82 1.31
CA GLN A 133 -17.28 -16.80 2.41
C GLN A 133 -15.84 -17.17 2.81
N PHE A 134 -15.00 -17.47 1.83
CA PHE A 134 -13.61 -17.84 2.05
C PHE A 134 -12.80 -16.66 2.60
N TYR A 135 -13.00 -15.46 2.07
CA TYR A 135 -12.39 -14.23 2.58
C TYR A 135 -12.77 -13.97 4.04
N THR A 136 -14.04 -14.13 4.40
CA THR A 136 -14.48 -13.93 5.79
C THR A 136 -13.77 -14.91 6.74
N GLN A 137 -13.57 -16.16 6.31
CA GLN A 137 -12.91 -17.20 7.10
C GLN A 137 -11.38 -17.06 7.16
N TYR A 138 -10.74 -16.46 6.16
CA TYR A 138 -9.28 -16.49 6.00
C TYR A 138 -8.68 -15.13 5.63
N LYS A 139 -9.31 -14.01 6.01
CA LYS A 139 -8.70 -12.67 5.90
C LYS A 139 -7.58 -12.48 6.93
N GLU A 140 -6.74 -11.47 6.72
CA GLU A 140 -5.56 -11.18 7.55
C GLU A 140 -5.95 -11.00 9.04
N GLU A 141 -7.06 -10.29 9.31
CA GLU A 141 -7.55 -10.10 10.69
C GLU A 141 -8.00 -11.40 11.35
N GLN A 142 -8.51 -12.35 10.56
CA GLN A 142 -8.91 -13.66 11.07
C GLN A 142 -7.68 -14.50 11.44
N ALA A 143 -6.54 -14.32 10.76
CA ALA A 143 -5.29 -14.98 11.14
C ALA A 143 -4.80 -14.53 12.52
N GLU A 144 -4.90 -13.24 12.83
CA GLU A 144 -4.56 -12.70 14.15
C GLU A 144 -5.48 -13.27 15.24
N LEU A 145 -6.80 -13.29 14.97
CA LEU A 145 -7.79 -13.87 15.89
C LEU A 145 -7.57 -15.37 16.11
N ASP A 146 -7.30 -16.12 15.04
CA ASP A 146 -7.02 -17.55 15.13
C ASP A 146 -5.77 -17.81 15.98
N PHE A 147 -4.70 -17.03 15.79
CA PHE A 147 -3.49 -17.13 16.60
C PHE A 147 -3.77 -16.84 18.08
N GLN A 148 -4.50 -15.77 18.39
CA GLN A 148 -4.87 -15.41 19.77
C GLN A 148 -5.71 -16.49 20.45
N ASN A 149 -6.58 -17.16 19.70
CA ASN A 149 -7.41 -18.26 20.19
C ASN A 149 -6.68 -19.61 20.25
N GLY A 150 -5.39 -19.67 19.89
CA GLY A 150 -4.61 -20.91 19.86
C GLY A 150 -4.87 -21.79 18.63
N ASN A 151 -5.65 -21.33 17.66
CA ASN A 151 -5.92 -22.00 16.39
C ASN A 151 -4.76 -21.77 15.42
N LYS A 152 -3.63 -22.43 15.67
CA LYS A 152 -2.43 -22.30 14.84
C LYS A 152 -2.53 -23.21 13.61
N ARG A 153 -2.84 -22.62 12.45
CA ARG A 153 -2.98 -23.36 11.18
C ARG A 153 -2.34 -22.63 10.00
N LEU A 154 -1.88 -23.38 9.01
CA LEU A 154 -1.50 -22.85 7.71
C LEU A 154 -2.38 -23.47 6.62
N LEU A 155 -2.69 -22.70 5.60
CA LEU A 155 -3.55 -23.12 4.50
C LEU A 155 -2.66 -23.66 3.36
N ALA A 156 -2.93 -24.85 2.87
CA ALA A 156 -2.16 -25.50 1.82
C ALA A 156 -3.05 -25.94 0.65
N ILE A 157 -2.46 -26.04 -0.53
CA ILE A 157 -3.13 -26.60 -1.71
C ILE A 157 -2.92 -28.11 -1.67
N ALA A 158 -4.02 -28.88 -1.71
CA ALA A 158 -3.95 -30.32 -1.87
C ALA A 158 -3.46 -30.63 -3.30
N VAL A 159 -2.41 -31.44 -3.39
CA VAL A 159 -1.92 -31.98 -4.67
C VAL A 159 -2.07 -33.49 -4.62
N ASP A 160 -2.55 -34.10 -5.70
CA ASP A 160 -2.86 -35.53 -5.73
C ASP A 160 -1.61 -36.42 -5.52
N TRP A 161 -0.41 -35.89 -5.76
CA TRP A 161 0.86 -36.62 -5.65
C TRP A 161 1.99 -35.71 -5.14
N PRO A 162 1.99 -35.32 -3.85
CA PRO A 162 3.08 -34.54 -3.30
C PRO A 162 4.34 -35.40 -3.26
N LYS A 163 5.47 -34.80 -3.63
CA LYS A 163 6.78 -35.46 -3.47
C LYS A 163 7.06 -35.68 -1.98
N GLU A 164 7.73 -36.78 -1.65
CA GLU A 164 7.99 -37.17 -0.25
C GLU A 164 8.76 -36.10 0.56
N ASP A 165 9.66 -35.36 -0.09
CA ASP A 165 10.41 -34.25 0.50
C ASP A 165 9.50 -33.11 0.96
N ILE A 166 8.47 -32.79 0.18
CA ILE A 166 7.46 -31.78 0.54
C ILE A 166 6.66 -32.22 1.76
N ILE A 167 6.21 -33.49 1.78
CA ILE A 167 5.45 -34.06 2.90
C ILE A 167 6.30 -34.03 4.18
N LYS A 168 7.57 -34.42 4.09
CA LYS A 168 8.49 -34.43 5.23
C LYS A 168 8.67 -33.02 5.77
N ARG A 169 8.89 -32.03 4.89
CA ARG A 169 9.05 -30.63 5.28
C ARG A 169 7.81 -30.09 6.00
N PHE A 170 6.60 -30.38 5.50
CA PHE A 170 5.36 -29.96 6.18
C PHE A 170 5.25 -30.58 7.57
N LYS A 171 5.53 -31.88 7.71
CA LYS A 171 5.54 -32.55 9.03
C LYS A 171 6.56 -31.95 9.99
N GLU A 172 7.75 -31.59 9.51
CA GLU A 172 8.77 -30.94 10.33
C GLU A 172 8.26 -29.62 10.90
N ILE A 173 7.56 -28.81 10.09
CA ILE A 173 7.01 -27.52 10.51
C ILE A 173 5.82 -27.69 11.45
N GLU A 174 4.92 -28.64 11.18
CA GLU A 174 3.83 -28.99 12.10
C GLU A 174 4.36 -29.32 13.49
N ASN A 175 5.41 -30.13 13.56
CA ASN A 175 6.03 -30.53 14.82
C ASN A 175 6.81 -29.38 15.49
N GLU A 176 7.59 -28.61 14.72
CA GLU A 176 8.44 -27.52 15.24
C GLU A 176 7.60 -26.37 15.81
N TYR A 177 6.51 -26.01 15.14
CA TYR A 177 5.70 -24.83 15.49
C TYR A 177 4.34 -25.18 16.13
N GLY A 178 4.01 -26.47 16.23
CA GLY A 178 2.73 -26.93 16.76
C GLY A 178 1.55 -26.44 15.93
N ILE A 179 1.66 -26.48 14.61
CA ILE A 179 0.62 -26.05 13.66
C ILE A 179 -0.06 -27.25 13.01
N LYS A 180 -1.22 -27.00 12.37
CA LYS A 180 -1.85 -27.94 11.44
C LYS A 180 -1.98 -27.33 10.05
N TYR A 181 -1.87 -28.14 9.01
CA TYR A 181 -2.24 -27.71 7.65
C TYR A 181 -3.70 -28.00 7.33
N ASP A 182 -4.43 -26.96 6.90
CA ASP A 182 -5.76 -27.08 6.29
C ASP A 182 -5.56 -27.13 4.76
N TYR A 183 -5.91 -28.27 4.14
CA TYR A 183 -5.69 -28.52 2.72
C TYR A 183 -6.95 -28.21 1.89
N PHE A 184 -6.77 -27.49 0.78
CA PHE A 184 -7.83 -27.14 -0.16
C PHE A 184 -7.57 -27.76 -1.53
N PHE A 185 -8.55 -28.47 -2.08
CA PHE A 185 -8.51 -29.01 -3.43
C PHE A 185 -8.91 -27.93 -4.44
N GLU A 186 -8.13 -27.82 -5.51
CA GLU A 186 -8.37 -26.93 -6.67
C GLU A 186 -8.85 -25.51 -6.31
N PRO A 187 -8.14 -24.76 -5.44
CA PRO A 187 -8.55 -23.41 -5.09
C PRO A 187 -8.45 -22.47 -6.29
N THR A 188 -9.43 -21.56 -6.41
CA THR A 188 -9.40 -20.46 -7.37
C THR A 188 -8.20 -19.55 -7.11
N ARG A 189 -7.84 -18.73 -8.11
CA ARG A 189 -6.73 -17.77 -7.98
C ARG A 189 -6.93 -16.82 -6.79
N GLU A 190 -8.16 -16.36 -6.59
CA GLU A 190 -8.60 -15.51 -5.48
C GLU A 190 -8.38 -16.21 -4.13
N LYS A 191 -8.81 -17.48 -3.99
CA LYS A 191 -8.57 -18.27 -2.78
C LYS A 191 -7.08 -18.44 -2.51
N ILE A 192 -6.28 -18.74 -3.53
CA ILE A 192 -4.81 -18.87 -3.37
C ILE A 192 -4.20 -17.56 -2.85
N ARG A 193 -4.63 -16.40 -3.36
CA ARG A 193 -4.16 -15.09 -2.85
C ARG A 193 -4.61 -14.83 -1.42
N ILE A 194 -5.85 -15.17 -1.05
CA ILE A 194 -6.35 -15.07 0.33
C ILE A 194 -5.54 -15.97 1.25
N MET A 195 -5.34 -17.22 0.86
CA MET A 195 -4.54 -18.21 1.59
C MET A 195 -3.12 -17.71 1.83
N TYR A 196 -2.49 -17.14 0.79
CA TYR A 196 -1.16 -16.57 0.90
C TYR A 196 -1.09 -15.46 1.94
N ARG A 197 -2.00 -14.48 1.90
CA ARG A 197 -2.02 -13.37 2.86
C ARG A 197 -2.26 -13.83 4.30
N TYR A 198 -3.22 -14.74 4.51
CA TYR A 198 -3.45 -15.38 5.81
C TYR A 198 -2.18 -16.04 6.35
N ASN A 199 -1.53 -16.87 5.51
CA ASN A 199 -0.32 -17.57 5.88
C ASN A 199 0.84 -16.63 6.19
N GLN A 200 0.99 -15.50 5.49
CA GLN A 200 2.04 -14.52 5.79
C GLN A 200 1.88 -13.93 7.20
N VAL A 201 0.64 -13.57 7.59
CA VAL A 201 0.34 -13.08 8.94
C VAL A 201 0.61 -14.17 9.97
N MET A 202 0.08 -15.37 9.77
CA MET A 202 0.24 -16.48 10.71
C MET A 202 1.71 -16.89 10.87
N LYS A 203 2.48 -17.01 9.77
CA LYS A 203 3.92 -17.31 9.81
C LYS A 203 4.68 -16.26 10.60
N LYS A 204 4.37 -14.97 10.40
CA LYS A 204 4.98 -13.87 11.16
C LYS A 204 4.70 -13.98 12.66
N LEU A 205 3.45 -14.28 13.04
CA LEU A 205 3.04 -14.45 14.44
C LEU A 205 3.71 -15.66 15.11
N LEU A 206 3.94 -16.73 14.35
CA LEU A 206 4.60 -17.96 14.82
C LEU A 206 6.13 -17.89 14.79
N GLY A 207 6.73 -16.85 14.19
CA GLY A 207 8.17 -16.74 14.02
C GLY A 207 8.76 -17.67 12.95
N ILE A 208 7.96 -18.12 11.99
CA ILE A 208 8.41 -18.99 10.90
C ILE A 208 9.13 -18.16 9.84
N ASN A 209 10.47 -18.18 9.84
CA ASN A 209 11.32 -17.43 8.90
C ASN A 209 11.72 -18.23 7.65
N LYS A 210 11.24 -19.45 7.49
CA LYS A 210 11.54 -20.27 6.31
C LYS A 210 10.79 -19.68 5.11
N SER A 211 11.52 -19.29 4.05
CA SER A 211 10.92 -18.96 2.77
C SER A 211 10.34 -20.24 2.19
N GLU A 212 9.03 -20.37 2.23
CA GLU A 212 8.35 -21.52 1.66
C GLU A 212 7.21 -20.98 0.85
N TRP A 213 7.42 -20.93 -0.47
CA TRP A 213 6.62 -21.55 -1.54
C TRP A 213 7.43 -21.44 -2.84
#